data_AF-A0A964HC06-F1
#
_entry.id   AF-A0A964HC06-F1
#
_cell.length_a   1.000
_cell.length_b   1.000
_cell.length_c   1.000
_cell.angle_alpha   90.00
_cell.angle_beta   90.00
_cell.angle_gamma   90.00
#
_symmetry.space_group_name_H-M   'P 1'
#
loop_
_entity.id
_entity.type
_entity.pdbx_description
1 polymer ?
#
loop_
_entity_poly.entity_id
_entity_poly.type
_entity_poly.pdbx_seq_one_letter_code
_entity_poly.pdbx_strand_id
1 'polypeptide(L)'
;AALRGRRSLLLGKSGVGKTSLLNALEPGLGLRVQATNQVTGKGRHTTTAATLFPLALGGAIIDTPGIREFGLWDVDADDLAYLFPEMRPHLGHCRFGLDCRHAEEPGCAVRKAVTAGLVSPYRYQSYLKLRTDP
;
A
#
# COMPACT_ATOMS: atom_id res chain seq x y z
N ALA A 1 3.94 -13.90 -15.88
CA ALA A 1 4.96 -12.91 -16.30
C ALA A 1 5.50 -12.10 -15.13
N ALA A 2 4.65 -11.47 -14.30
CA ALA A 2 5.06 -10.53 -13.25
C ALA A 2 6.06 -11.05 -12.20
N LEU A 3 6.10 -12.37 -11.93
CA LEU A 3 6.94 -12.99 -10.90
C LEU A 3 8.19 -13.70 -11.45
N ARG A 4 8.24 -13.98 -12.76
CA ARG A 4 9.29 -14.81 -13.36
C ARG A 4 10.64 -14.12 -13.26
N GLY A 5 11.60 -14.79 -12.62
CA GLY A 5 12.96 -14.30 -12.41
C GLY A 5 13.07 -13.13 -11.44
N ARG A 6 12.01 -12.81 -10.68
CA ARG A 6 12.00 -11.70 -9.72
C ARG A 6 11.91 -12.20 -8.28
N ARG A 7 12.44 -11.40 -7.35
CA ARG A 7 12.20 -11.55 -5.91
C ARG A 7 11.07 -10.61 -5.54
N SER A 8 9.96 -11.15 -5.04
CA SER A 8 8.74 -10.39 -4.75
C SER A 8 8.36 -10.56 -3.28
N LEU A 9 7.75 -9.55 -2.68
CA LEU A 9 7.31 -9.56 -1.29
C LEU A 9 5.78 -9.54 -1.24
N LEU A 10 5.16 -10.43 -0.46
CA LEU A 10 3.71 -10.39 -0.22
C LEU A 10 3.40 -9.52 1.00
N LEU A 11 2.82 -8.35 0.74
CA LEU A 11 2.37 -7.39 1.76
C LEU A 11 0.84 -7.35 1.85
N GLY A 12 0.33 -7.09 3.05
CA GLY A 12 -1.10 -6.91 3.30
C GLY A 12 -1.49 -7.24 4.73
N LYS A 13 -2.69 -6.81 5.12
CA LYS A 13 -3.23 -7.02 6.49
C LYS A 13 -3.28 -8.51 6.87
N SER A 14 -3.39 -8.78 8.16
CA SER A 14 -3.70 -10.12 8.64
C SER A 14 -4.96 -10.68 7.98
N GLY A 15 -4.95 -11.97 7.60
CA GLY A 15 -6.15 -12.64 7.08
C GLY A 15 -6.53 -12.37 5.62
N VAL A 16 -5.81 -11.51 4.88
CA VAL A 16 -6.14 -11.19 3.47
C VAL A 16 -5.84 -12.31 2.46
N GLY A 17 -5.31 -13.46 2.91
CA GLY A 17 -5.06 -14.62 2.05
C GLY A 17 -3.66 -14.74 1.43
N LYS A 18 -2.63 -14.04 1.94
CA LYS A 18 -1.23 -14.12 1.44
C LYS A 18 -0.70 -15.56 1.34
N THR A 19 -0.84 -16.34 2.41
CA THR A 19 -0.39 -17.75 2.46
C THR A 19 -1.20 -18.64 1.51
N SER A 20 -2.50 -18.39 1.38
CA SER A 20 -3.34 -19.11 0.41
C SER A 20 -2.93 -18.81 -1.03
N LEU A 21 -2.62 -17.56 -1.35
CA LEU A 21 -2.10 -17.17 -2.67
C LEU A 21 -0.76 -17.85 -2.96
N LEU A 22 0.14 -17.92 -1.98
CA LEU A 22 1.43 -18.59 -2.14
C LEU A 22 1.29 -20.09 -2.42
N ASN A 23 0.42 -20.80 -1.69
CA ASN A 23 0.12 -22.21 -1.96
C ASN A 23 -0.49 -22.44 -3.35
N ALA A 24 -1.26 -21.48 -3.87
CA ALA A 24 -1.80 -21.55 -5.22
C ALA A 24 -0.74 -21.28 -6.30
N LEU A 25 0.24 -20.40 -6.02
CA LEU A 25 1.32 -20.06 -6.95
C LEU A 25 2.41 -21.14 -7.03
N GLU A 26 2.69 -21.82 -5.92
CA GLU A 26 3.68 -22.90 -5.86
C GLU A 26 3.04 -24.13 -5.16
N PRO A 27 2.34 -24.97 -5.94
CA PRO A 27 1.74 -26.20 -5.41
C PRO A 27 2.81 -27.10 -4.80
N GLY A 28 2.57 -27.58 -3.57
CA GLY A 28 3.50 -28.49 -2.87
C GLY A 28 4.30 -27.85 -1.74
N LEU A 29 4.23 -26.52 -1.54
CA LEU A 29 4.84 -25.87 -0.36
C LEU A 29 4.22 -26.33 0.97
N GLY A 30 2.98 -26.82 0.95
CA GLY A 30 2.32 -27.39 2.13
C GLY A 30 2.20 -26.44 3.32
N LEU A 31 2.22 -25.11 3.08
CA LEU A 31 2.20 -24.13 4.15
C LEU A 31 0.89 -24.22 4.92
N ARG A 32 0.98 -24.21 6.25
CA ARG A 32 -0.19 -24.24 7.13
C ARG A 32 -1.07 -23.02 6.87
N VAL A 33 -2.24 -23.25 6.30
CA VAL A 33 -3.32 -22.25 6.18
C VAL A 33 -4.35 -22.59 7.24
N GLN A 34 -4.37 -21.87 8.37
CA GLN A 34 -5.47 -21.99 9.34
C GLN A 34 -6.57 -20.97 9.01
N ALA A 35 -7.82 -21.38 9.21
CA ALA A 35 -8.98 -20.50 9.06
C ALA A 35 -8.88 -19.31 10.03
N THR A 36 -9.26 -18.12 9.56
CA THR A 36 -9.38 -16.92 10.41
C THR A 36 -10.41 -17.17 11.51
N ASN A 37 -10.08 -16.84 12.76
CA ASN A 37 -10.99 -17.02 13.89
C ASN A 37 -12.26 -16.16 13.71
N GLN A 38 -13.42 -16.81 13.56
CA GLN A 38 -14.71 -16.19 13.26
C GLN A 38 -15.22 -15.22 14.34
N VAL A 39 -14.71 -15.34 15.58
CA VAL A 39 -15.18 -14.52 16.72
C VAL A 39 -14.50 -13.14 16.77
N THR A 40 -13.29 -12.99 16.23
CA THR A 40 -12.50 -11.74 16.34
C THR A 40 -12.10 -11.13 15.00
N GLY A 41 -12.30 -11.84 13.88
CA GLY A 41 -11.84 -11.41 12.55
C GLY A 41 -10.31 -11.32 12.43
N LYS A 42 -9.56 -11.67 13.47
CA LYS A 42 -8.09 -11.60 13.49
C LYS A 42 -7.50 -12.94 13.05
N GLY A 43 -6.74 -12.92 11.97
CA GLY A 43 -5.93 -14.06 11.55
C GLY A 43 -4.85 -14.36 12.60
N ARG A 44 -4.87 -15.57 13.17
CA ARG A 44 -3.80 -16.04 14.06
C ARG A 44 -2.61 -16.42 13.18
N HIS A 45 -1.66 -15.49 13.03
CA HIS A 45 -0.46 -15.69 12.23
C HIS A 45 0.36 -16.87 12.74
N THR A 46 0.78 -17.76 11.84
CA THR A 46 1.83 -18.76 12.11
C THR A 46 3.19 -18.33 11.54
N THR A 47 3.23 -17.44 10.55
CA THR A 47 4.47 -16.88 9.99
C THR A 47 5.01 -15.76 10.89
N THR A 48 6.04 -16.04 11.69
CA THR A 48 6.69 -15.09 12.63
C THR A 48 7.96 -14.45 12.06
N ALA A 49 8.47 -14.94 10.93
CA ALA A 49 9.67 -14.46 10.26
C ALA A 49 9.40 -14.27 8.77
N ALA A 50 10.17 -13.39 8.12
CA ALA A 50 10.17 -13.30 6.68
C ALA A 50 10.81 -14.56 6.09
N THR A 51 10.08 -15.31 5.26
CA THR A 51 10.56 -16.55 4.66
C THR A 51 10.58 -16.43 3.14
N LEU A 52 11.70 -16.78 2.52
CA LEU A 52 11.86 -16.77 1.07
C LEU A 52 11.59 -18.16 0.48
N PHE A 53 10.65 -18.23 -0.46
CA PHE A 53 10.25 -19.42 -1.18
C PHE A 53 10.67 -19.29 -2.65
N PRO A 54 11.53 -20.19 -3.16
CA PRO A 54 11.82 -20.24 -4.59
C PRO A 54 10.58 -20.70 -5.36
N LEU A 55 10.41 -20.19 -6.58
CA LEU A 55 9.31 -20.59 -7.46
C LEU A 55 9.81 -21.50 -8.59
N ALA A 56 9.05 -22.52 -8.95
CA ALA A 56 9.34 -23.41 -10.07
C ALA A 56 9.43 -22.66 -11.41
N LEU A 57 8.66 -21.58 -11.55
CA LEU A 57 8.70 -20.69 -12.72
C LEU A 57 9.93 -19.77 -12.76
N GLY A 58 10.84 -19.87 -11.78
CA GLY A 58 12.02 -19.03 -11.60
C GLY A 58 11.72 -17.74 -10.84
N GLY A 59 12.61 -17.34 -9.93
CA GLY A 59 12.40 -16.22 -8.99
C GLY A 59 12.06 -16.71 -7.58
N ALA A 60 11.58 -15.81 -6.72
CA ALA A 60 11.21 -16.14 -5.35
C ALA A 60 10.13 -15.21 -4.78
N ILE A 61 9.35 -15.72 -3.83
CA ILE A 61 8.41 -14.94 -3.01
C ILE A 61 8.88 -14.92 -1.58
N ILE A 62 8.87 -13.73 -0.98
CA ILE A 62 9.07 -13.53 0.46
C ILE A 62 7.68 -13.42 1.08
N ASP A 63 7.31 -14.39 1.93
CA ASP A 63 6.13 -14.28 2.79
C ASP A 63 6.51 -13.53 4.06
N THR A 64 5.66 -12.60 4.50
CA THR A 64 5.87 -11.84 5.74
C THR A 64 4.65 -11.94 6.67
N PRO A 65 4.86 -11.74 7.98
CA PRO A 65 3.76 -11.54 8.91
C PRO A 65 2.79 -10.47 8.38
N GLY A 66 1.49 -10.63 8.64
CA GLY A 66 0.54 -9.61 8.23
C GLY A 66 0.81 -8.30 8.94
N ILE A 67 0.77 -7.21 8.18
CA ILE A 67 0.89 -5.86 8.72
C ILE A 67 -0.32 -5.62 9.63
N ARG A 68 -0.07 -5.27 10.90
CA ARG A 68 -1.12 -4.91 11.87
C ARG A 68 -1.47 -3.43 11.77
N GLU A 69 -0.44 -2.61 11.71
CA GLU A 69 -0.52 -1.16 11.55
C GLU A 69 0.46 -0.74 10.46
N PHE A 70 0.03 0.16 9.60
CA PHE A 70 0.83 0.77 8.55
C PHE A 70 0.98 2.23 8.92
N GLY A 71 2.21 2.63 9.27
CA GLY A 71 2.59 4.03 9.43
C GLY A 71 3.43 4.45 8.23
N LEU A 72 3.38 5.73 7.88
CA LEU A 72 4.36 6.32 6.98
C LEU A 72 5.60 6.67 7.81
N TRP A 73 6.56 5.75 7.84
CA TRP A 73 7.85 6.01 8.48
C TRP A 73 8.69 6.84 7.52
N ASP A 74 9.23 7.96 7.99
CA ASP A 74 10.21 8.76 7.25
C ASP A 74 9.66 9.43 5.97
N VAL A 75 8.36 9.76 5.97
CA VAL A 75 7.75 10.58 4.91
C VAL A 75 7.39 11.94 5.50
N ASP A 76 8.06 12.99 5.03
CA ASP A 76 7.69 14.35 5.37
C ASP A 76 6.28 14.65 4.82
N ALA A 77 5.47 15.37 5.61
CA ALA A 77 4.14 15.81 5.19
C ALA A 77 4.20 16.66 3.90
N ASP A 78 5.30 17.39 3.71
CA ASP A 78 5.54 18.20 2.52
C ASP A 78 5.88 17.34 1.29
N ASP A 79 6.51 16.17 1.49
CA ASP A 79 6.83 15.22 0.43
C ASP A 79 5.66 14.29 0.06
N LEU A 80 4.69 14.14 0.96
CA LEU A 80 3.57 13.22 0.79
C LEU A 80 2.81 13.43 -0.53
N ALA A 81 2.64 14.68 -0.97
CA ALA A 81 1.92 14.99 -2.20
C ALA A 81 2.62 14.42 -3.45
N TYR A 82 3.96 14.32 -3.43
CA TYR A 82 4.75 13.70 -4.51
C TYR A 82 4.57 12.18 -4.58
N LEU A 83 4.09 11.55 -3.51
CA LEU A 83 3.83 10.10 -3.46
C LEU A 83 2.47 9.72 -4.07
N PHE A 84 1.67 10.69 -4.50
CA PHE A 84 0.42 10.50 -5.24
C PHE A 84 0.65 10.83 -6.74
N PRO A 85 0.86 9.83 -7.62
CA PRO A 85 1.21 10.05 -9.03
C PRO A 85 0.24 10.97 -9.78
N GLU A 86 -1.04 10.88 -9.47
CA GLU A 86 -2.10 11.71 -10.04
C GLU A 86 -2.05 13.17 -9.61
N MET A 87 -1.41 13.48 -8.47
CA MET A 87 -1.26 14.84 -7.97
C MET A 87 -0.03 15.53 -8.57
N ARG A 88 1.03 14.77 -8.91
CA ARG A 88 2.31 15.28 -9.41
C ARG A 88 2.21 16.34 -10.50
N PRO A 89 1.36 16.21 -11.54
CA PRO A 89 1.26 17.21 -12.61
C PRO A 89 0.69 18.57 -12.15
N HIS A 90 0.15 18.64 -10.94
CA HIS A 90 -0.52 19.82 -10.38
C HIS A 90 0.28 20.48 -9.25
N LEU A 91 1.37 19.84 -8.80
CA LEU A 91 2.24 20.38 -7.75
C LEU A 91 3.00 21.61 -8.27
N GLY A 92 3.22 22.61 -7.41
CA GLY A 92 3.85 23.88 -7.79
C GLY A 92 2.97 24.84 -8.60
N HIS A 93 1.82 24.39 -9.11
CA HIS A 93 0.87 25.23 -9.86
C HIS A 93 -0.20 25.90 -8.97
N CYS A 94 -0.09 25.72 -7.66
CA CYS A 94 -0.96 26.37 -6.68
C CYS A 94 -0.62 27.86 -6.55
N ARG A 95 -1.59 28.65 -6.08
CA ARG A 95 -1.34 30.07 -5.72
C ARG A 95 -0.18 30.25 -4.74
N PHE A 96 0.01 29.30 -3.83
CA PHE A 96 1.08 29.29 -2.82
C PHE A 96 2.31 28.47 -3.26
N GLY A 97 2.42 28.10 -4.55
CA GLY A 97 3.55 27.33 -5.05
C GLY A 97 3.69 25.96 -4.38
N LEU A 98 4.92 25.64 -3.95
CA LEU A 98 5.29 24.39 -3.29
C LEU A 98 4.86 24.33 -1.82
N ASP A 99 4.62 25.49 -1.17
CA ASP A 99 4.18 25.57 0.24
C ASP A 99 2.68 25.26 0.40
N CYS A 100 1.98 24.95 -0.70
CA CYS A 100 0.58 24.63 -0.67
C CYS A 100 0.37 23.23 -0.10
N ARG A 101 -0.25 23.13 1.07
CA ARG A 101 -0.54 21.82 1.68
C ARG A 101 -1.70 21.09 1.00
N HIS A 102 -2.38 21.73 0.06
CA HIS A 102 -3.49 21.15 -0.71
C HIS A 102 -4.68 20.68 0.14
N ALA A 103 -5.02 21.34 1.25
CA ALA A 103 -6.22 21.03 2.04
C ALA A 103 -7.32 22.06 1.86
N GLU A 104 -7.06 23.29 2.28
CA GLU A 104 -8.06 24.36 2.34
C GLU A 104 -7.61 25.60 1.57
N GLU A 105 -6.35 25.63 1.14
CA GLU A 105 -5.72 26.77 0.50
C GLU A 105 -6.52 27.26 -0.73
N PRO A 106 -6.82 28.56 -0.83
CA PRO A 106 -7.48 29.12 -2.00
C PRO A 106 -6.57 29.06 -3.23
N GLY A 107 -7.14 28.72 -4.38
CA GLY A 107 -6.36 28.62 -5.63
C GLY A 107 -5.45 27.39 -5.70
N CYS A 108 -5.68 26.36 -4.89
CA CYS A 108 -4.98 25.08 -4.97
C CYS A 108 -5.26 24.36 -6.30
N ALA A 109 -4.20 24.07 -7.07
CA ALA A 109 -4.29 23.37 -8.35
C ALA A 109 -4.74 21.90 -8.18
N VAL A 110 -4.30 21.22 -7.12
CA VAL A 110 -4.76 19.85 -6.79
C VAL A 110 -6.26 19.83 -6.55
N ARG A 111 -6.81 20.75 -5.74
CA ARG A 111 -8.25 20.80 -5.47
C ARG A 111 -9.06 21.07 -6.74
N LYS A 112 -8.58 21.95 -7.61
CA LYS A 112 -9.18 22.18 -8.94
C LYS A 112 -9.15 20.91 -9.78
N ALA A 113 -8.04 20.17 -9.77
CA ALA A 113 -7.90 18.90 -10.47
C ALA A 113 -8.85 17.83 -9.94
N VAL A 114 -9.13 17.81 -8.62
CA VAL A 114 -10.17 16.96 -8.02
C VAL A 114 -11.56 17.33 -8.55
N THR A 115 -11.91 18.62 -8.53
CA THR A 115 -13.20 19.10 -9.07
C THR A 115 -13.36 18.81 -10.56
N ALA A 116 -12.26 18.86 -11.32
CA ALA A 116 -12.23 18.55 -12.75
C ALA A 116 -12.20 17.03 -13.06
N GLY A 117 -12.14 16.16 -12.05
CA GLY A 117 -12.09 14.70 -12.23
C GLY A 117 -10.73 14.15 -12.67
N LEU A 118 -9.68 14.98 -12.69
CA LEU A 118 -8.31 14.58 -13.03
C LEU A 118 -7.61 13.87 -11.86
N VAL A 119 -7.99 14.23 -10.62
CA VAL A 119 -7.57 13.55 -9.40
C VAL A 119 -8.81 12.89 -8.76
N SER A 120 -8.72 11.61 -8.45
CA SER A 120 -9.82 10.89 -7.80
C SER A 120 -10.15 11.52 -6.43
N PRO A 121 -11.42 11.83 -6.12
CA PRO A 121 -11.81 12.32 -4.80
C PRO A 121 -11.44 11.34 -3.67
N TYR A 122 -11.51 10.04 -3.93
CA TYR A 122 -11.14 9.01 -2.96
C TYR A 122 -9.63 9.04 -2.62
N ARG A 123 -8.80 9.27 -3.65
CA ARG A 123 -7.35 9.38 -3.47
C ARG A 123 -6.97 10.68 -2.76
N TYR A 124 -7.61 11.79 -3.12
CA TYR A 124 -7.46 13.06 -2.40
C TYR A 124 -7.83 12.96 -0.92
N GLN A 125 -8.93 12.27 -0.59
CA GLN A 125 -9.29 12.00 0.81
C GLN A 125 -8.25 11.12 1.52
N SER A 126 -7.65 10.16 0.82
CA SER A 126 -6.57 9.33 1.38
C SER A 126 -5.33 10.17 1.67
N TYR A 127 -4.96 11.10 0.77
CA TYR A 127 -3.89 12.08 1.00
C TYR A 127 -4.14 12.91 2.26
N LEU A 128 -5.33 13.50 2.39
CA LEU A 128 -5.67 14.32 3.56
C LEU A 128 -5.58 13.53 4.87
N LYS A 129 -6.08 12.28 4.89
CA LYS A 129 -6.00 11.41 6.07
C LYS A 129 -4.55 11.12 6.45
N LEU A 130 -3.72 10.72 5.50
CA LEU A 130 -2.31 10.41 5.73
C LEU A 130 -1.51 11.63 6.19
N ARG A 131 -1.85 12.84 5.72
CA ARG A 131 -1.20 14.08 6.15
C ARG A 131 -1.58 14.49 7.58
N THR A 132 -2.68 13.97 8.12
CA THR A 132 -3.15 14.27 9.49
C THR A 132 -2.84 13.16 10.49
N ASP A 133 -2.38 12.00 10.01
CA ASP A 133 -1.98 10.87 10.83
C ASP A 133 -0.55 11.16 11.38
N PRO A 134 -0.34 11.15 12.71
CA PRO A 134 0.96 11.46 13.33
C PRO A 134 2.05 10.41 13.08
#